data_AF-A0A1Z5T456-F1
#
_entry.id   AF-A0A1Z5T456-F1
#
_cell.length_a   1.000
_cell.length_b   1.000
_cell.length_c   1.000
_cell.angle_alpha   90.00
_cell.angle_beta   90.00
_cell.angle_gamma   90.00
#
_symmetry.space_group_name_H-M   'P 1'
#
loop_
_entity.id
_entity.type
_entity.pdbx_description
1 polymer ?
#
loop_
_entity_poly.entity_id
_entity_poly.type
_entity_poly.pdbx_seq_one_letter_code
_entity_poly.pdbx_strand_id
1 'polypeptide(L)'
;MSTPANVDPRTGSRWILGDKFEQVYPHLGSIDNLWNKKWKFPTLLPSSKPLIQKGIHDGYSVEYTKEFLPTAEKLSTEGDELAKAGKKQEAIDIYLRACAVYRIARFPYINSDVKEAAYQAQKDVYMKAAALFDTPIEDISIPHTAAAPNDEGQQIPLYIRLPHGTSKANPTPSVHPHAQPTVPPTAKTTHPRTVSGPAILDWMAQDGRFHMGKVLCWGLSAGGHNAIRAAHTHSTRLLAPSARAQEPTTFFSRAWLEKAKNHEYPWTALPALRAKFGYATEDDSSPTPRRTSPSSRRRL
;
A
#
# COMPACT_ATOMS: atom_id res chain seq x y z
N MET A 1 13.24 -11.63 -36.00
CA MET A 1 13.92 -12.29 -34.86
C MET A 1 13.20 -11.86 -33.60
N SER A 2 12.77 -12.80 -32.76
CA SER A 2 12.10 -12.48 -31.49
C SER A 2 13.10 -11.83 -30.53
N THR A 3 12.77 -10.68 -29.97
CA THR A 3 13.58 -10.04 -28.93
C THR A 3 13.67 -10.97 -27.72
N PRO A 4 14.87 -11.27 -27.19
CA PRO A 4 15.02 -12.12 -26.00
C PRO A 4 14.18 -11.59 -24.83
N ALA A 5 13.52 -12.48 -24.09
CA ALA A 5 12.62 -12.09 -22.99
C ALA A 5 13.31 -11.29 -21.86
N ASN A 6 14.64 -11.38 -21.78
CA ASN A 6 15.46 -10.62 -20.83
C ASN A 6 15.85 -9.21 -21.31
N VAL A 7 15.25 -8.71 -22.39
CA VAL A 7 15.50 -7.37 -22.96
C VAL A 7 14.21 -6.55 -22.95
N ASP A 8 14.26 -5.29 -22.51
CA ASP A 8 13.12 -4.37 -22.61
C ASP A 8 12.88 -4.03 -24.09
N PRO A 9 11.71 -4.36 -24.66
CA PRO A 9 11.42 -4.15 -26.07
C PRO A 9 11.39 -2.67 -26.48
N ARG A 10 11.31 -1.73 -25.52
CA ARG A 10 11.32 -0.28 -25.78
C ARG A 10 12.72 0.32 -25.85
N THR A 11 13.67 -0.26 -25.12
CA THR A 11 15.03 0.31 -24.97
C THR A 11 16.13 -0.58 -25.52
N GLY A 12 15.84 -1.85 -25.84
CA GLY A 12 16.84 -2.83 -26.26
C GLY A 12 17.83 -3.21 -25.17
N SER A 13 17.64 -2.73 -23.94
CA SER A 13 18.54 -2.96 -22.80
C SER A 13 18.11 -4.20 -22.01
N ARG A 14 19.07 -4.95 -21.45
CA ARG A 14 18.77 -6.05 -20.52
C ARG A 14 18.10 -5.53 -19.25
N TRP A 15 17.11 -6.27 -18.73
CA TRP A 15 16.53 -5.96 -17.42
C TRP A 15 17.59 -6.02 -16.32
N ILE A 16 17.56 -5.10 -15.35
CA ILE A 16 18.49 -5.09 -14.20
C ILE A 16 18.43 -6.40 -13.39
N LEU A 17 17.26 -7.03 -13.35
CA LEU A 17 17.06 -8.34 -12.71
C LEU A 17 17.75 -9.48 -13.47
N GLY A 18 18.16 -9.28 -14.73
CA GLY A 18 18.82 -10.29 -15.56
C GLY A 18 18.06 -11.61 -15.59
N ASP A 19 18.76 -12.71 -15.40
CA ASP A 19 18.17 -14.06 -15.42
C ASP A 19 17.21 -14.31 -14.24
N LYS A 20 17.30 -13.53 -13.15
CA LYS A 20 16.32 -13.59 -12.04
C LYS A 20 14.94 -13.11 -12.47
N PHE A 21 14.83 -12.39 -13.58
CA PHE A 21 13.55 -11.98 -14.15
C PHE A 21 12.77 -13.14 -14.76
N GLU A 22 13.44 -14.22 -15.14
CA GLU A 22 12.82 -15.45 -15.68
C GLU A 22 12.74 -16.57 -14.63
N GLN A 23 13.21 -16.32 -13.41
CA GLN A 23 13.20 -17.30 -12.33
C GLN A 23 11.77 -17.50 -11.80
N VAL A 24 11.21 -18.69 -12.05
CA VAL A 24 10.02 -19.17 -11.36
C VAL A 24 10.38 -19.46 -9.91
N TYR A 25 9.81 -18.69 -8.98
CA TYR A 25 10.10 -18.89 -7.57
C TYR A 25 9.52 -20.21 -7.03
N PRO A 26 10.24 -20.92 -6.14
CA PRO A 26 9.82 -22.22 -5.62
C PRO A 26 8.50 -22.22 -4.82
N HIS A 27 7.96 -21.04 -4.49
CA HIS A 27 6.75 -20.88 -3.70
C HIS A 27 5.46 -20.79 -4.51
N LEU A 28 5.54 -20.68 -5.85
CA LEU A 28 4.39 -20.43 -6.71
C LEU A 28 3.44 -21.63 -6.86
N GLY A 29 3.90 -22.84 -6.55
CA GLY A 29 3.11 -24.06 -6.79
C GLY A 29 1.95 -24.28 -5.83
N SER A 30 1.92 -23.67 -4.63
CA SER A 30 0.83 -23.83 -3.66
C SER A 30 0.96 -22.86 -2.47
N ILE A 31 -0.14 -22.68 -1.71
CA ILE A 31 -0.10 -22.02 -0.40
C ILE A 31 0.84 -22.74 0.58
N ASP A 32 0.95 -24.06 0.49
CA ASP A 32 1.91 -24.82 1.30
C ASP A 32 3.36 -24.42 0.98
N ASN A 33 3.70 -24.31 -0.31
CA ASN A 33 5.03 -23.86 -0.72
C ASN A 33 5.28 -22.40 -0.32
N LEU A 34 4.29 -21.51 -0.46
CA LEU A 34 4.37 -20.13 0.01
C LEU A 34 4.60 -20.05 1.52
N TRP A 35 3.88 -20.86 2.28
CA TRP A 35 4.05 -20.94 3.72
C TRP A 35 5.45 -21.43 4.08
N ASN A 36 5.80 -22.65 3.69
CA ASN A 36 7.03 -23.29 4.16
C ASN A 36 8.30 -22.60 3.65
N LYS A 37 8.28 -21.97 2.47
CA LYS A 37 9.47 -21.37 1.85
C LYS A 37 9.58 -19.85 2.03
N LYS A 38 8.50 -19.14 2.40
CA LYS A 38 8.49 -17.67 2.48
C LYS A 38 7.83 -17.12 3.75
N TRP A 39 6.69 -17.64 4.19
CA TRP A 39 5.93 -17.03 5.30
C TRP A 39 6.20 -17.65 6.68
N LYS A 40 6.65 -18.92 6.74
CA LYS A 40 6.94 -19.63 8.00
C LYS A 40 8.07 -18.98 8.81
N PHE A 41 8.98 -18.28 8.14
CA PHE A 41 10.06 -17.49 8.71
C PHE A 41 9.85 -16.06 8.19
N PRO A 42 9.15 -15.17 8.91
CA PRO A 42 9.20 -14.88 10.35
C PRO A 42 7.93 -15.31 11.11
N THR A 43 8.07 -15.76 12.36
CA THR A 43 7.04 -16.39 13.23
C THR A 43 5.86 -15.49 13.65
N LEU A 44 5.62 -14.37 12.97
CA LEU A 44 4.61 -13.36 13.32
C LEU A 44 3.22 -13.64 12.74
N LEU A 45 3.08 -14.64 11.86
CA LEU A 45 1.86 -14.90 11.10
C LEU A 45 1.13 -16.15 11.62
N PRO A 46 -0.22 -16.17 11.60
CA PRO A 46 -1.00 -17.36 11.91
C PRO A 46 -0.71 -18.47 10.91
N SER A 47 -0.78 -19.72 11.39
CA SER A 47 -0.51 -20.92 10.59
C SER A 47 -1.41 -21.00 9.36
N SER A 48 -0.83 -21.20 8.17
CA SER A 48 -1.59 -21.45 6.93
C SER A 48 -2.16 -22.88 6.83
N LYS A 49 -1.86 -23.77 7.79
CA LYS A 49 -2.37 -25.15 7.81
C LYS A 49 -3.87 -25.27 7.53
N PRO A 50 -4.75 -24.42 8.08
CA PRO A 50 -6.18 -24.53 7.80
C PRO A 50 -6.53 -24.27 6.33
N LEU A 51 -5.85 -23.31 5.67
CA LEU A 51 -6.02 -23.08 4.23
C LEU A 51 -5.62 -24.31 3.41
N ILE A 52 -4.49 -24.94 3.78
CA ILE A 52 -3.97 -26.13 3.10
C ILE A 52 -4.93 -27.30 3.27
N GLN A 53 -5.41 -27.56 4.49
CA GLN A 53 -6.35 -28.64 4.79
C GLN A 53 -7.70 -28.46 4.08
N LYS A 54 -8.16 -27.23 3.93
CA LYS A 54 -9.42 -26.89 3.27
C LYS A 54 -9.30 -26.71 1.75
N GLY A 55 -8.10 -26.88 1.17
CA GLY A 55 -7.86 -26.69 -0.26
C GLY A 55 -8.08 -25.25 -0.74
N ILE A 56 -7.97 -24.26 0.15
CA ILE A 56 -8.13 -22.85 -0.21
C ILE A 56 -6.79 -22.38 -0.79
N HIS A 57 -6.80 -21.98 -2.06
CA HIS A 57 -5.58 -21.60 -2.79
C HIS A 57 -5.65 -20.20 -3.42
N ASP A 58 -6.81 -19.56 -3.41
CA ASP A 58 -7.00 -18.24 -4.00
C ASP A 58 -7.09 -17.16 -2.92
N GLY A 59 -6.11 -16.25 -2.89
CA GLY A 59 -6.10 -15.12 -1.97
C GLY A 59 -7.24 -14.12 -2.21
N TYR A 60 -7.86 -14.09 -3.39
CA TYR A 60 -9.00 -13.21 -3.69
C TYR A 60 -10.32 -13.73 -3.16
N SER A 61 -10.38 -14.99 -2.70
CA SER A 61 -11.63 -15.62 -2.30
C SER A 61 -12.13 -15.12 -0.94
N VAL A 62 -13.44 -15.26 -0.73
CA VAL A 62 -14.12 -14.97 0.54
C VAL A 62 -13.65 -15.94 1.61
N GLU A 63 -13.45 -17.21 1.24
CA GLU A 63 -13.03 -18.31 2.11
C GLU A 63 -11.63 -18.06 2.69
N TYR A 64 -10.70 -17.59 1.85
CA TYR A 64 -9.37 -17.18 2.30
C TYR A 64 -9.46 -16.12 3.41
N THR A 65 -10.28 -15.09 3.20
CA THR A 65 -10.47 -14.01 4.16
C THR A 65 -11.05 -14.54 5.48
N LYS A 66 -12.13 -15.33 5.38
CA LYS A 66 -12.83 -15.91 6.53
C LYS A 66 -11.94 -16.80 7.38
N GLU A 67 -10.93 -17.44 6.82
CA GLU A 67 -10.03 -18.32 7.60
C GLU A 67 -9.24 -17.55 8.67
N PHE A 68 -8.94 -16.28 8.43
CA PHE A 68 -8.13 -15.47 9.34
C PHE A 68 -8.96 -14.68 10.35
N LEU A 69 -10.24 -14.43 10.08
CA LEU A 69 -11.10 -13.59 10.92
C LEU A 69 -11.21 -14.07 12.36
N PRO A 70 -11.47 -15.36 12.66
CA PRO A 70 -11.59 -15.82 14.05
C PRO A 70 -10.35 -15.54 14.89
N THR A 71 -9.16 -15.62 14.30
CA THR A 71 -7.90 -15.31 14.99
C THR A 71 -7.76 -13.81 15.23
N ALA A 72 -8.09 -12.99 14.22
CA ALA A 72 -8.02 -11.53 14.33
C ALA A 72 -9.00 -11.00 15.39
N GLU A 73 -10.23 -11.53 15.40
CA GLU A 73 -11.28 -11.18 16.36
C GLU A 73 -10.90 -11.61 17.77
N LYS A 74 -10.40 -12.84 17.95
CA LYS A 74 -9.91 -13.32 19.25
C LYS A 74 -8.82 -12.40 19.82
N LEU A 75 -7.81 -12.07 19.01
CA LEU A 75 -6.74 -11.17 19.43
C LEU A 75 -7.29 -9.77 19.75
N SER A 76 -8.28 -9.28 19.00
CA SER A 76 -8.90 -7.99 19.28
C SER A 76 -9.60 -7.97 20.64
N THR A 77 -10.33 -9.05 20.98
CA THR A 77 -10.96 -9.22 22.29
C THR A 77 -9.93 -9.33 23.42
N GLU A 78 -8.85 -10.09 23.22
CA GLU A 78 -7.74 -10.21 24.18
C GLU A 78 -7.08 -8.84 24.44
N GLY A 79 -6.89 -8.04 23.40
CA GLY A 79 -6.41 -6.66 23.53
C GLY A 79 -7.35 -5.78 24.36
N ASP A 80 -8.67 -5.92 24.16
CA ASP A 80 -9.69 -5.20 24.94
C ASP A 80 -9.65 -5.59 26.43
N GLU A 81 -9.45 -6.87 26.75
CA GLU A 81 -9.31 -7.37 28.11
C GLU A 81 -8.04 -6.83 28.79
N LEU A 82 -6.90 -6.86 28.10
CA LEU A 82 -5.63 -6.33 28.59
C LEU A 82 -5.70 -4.81 28.81
N ALA A 83 -6.34 -4.07 27.90
CA ALA A 83 -6.55 -2.63 28.04
C ALA A 83 -7.42 -2.30 29.27
N LYS A 84 -8.52 -3.05 29.48
CA LYS A 84 -9.38 -2.92 30.68
C LYS A 84 -8.64 -3.25 31.98
N ALA A 85 -7.71 -4.20 31.94
CA ALA A 85 -6.86 -4.57 33.07
C ALA A 85 -5.70 -3.57 33.33
N GLY A 86 -5.60 -2.48 32.55
CA GLY A 86 -4.53 -1.48 32.70
C GLY A 86 -3.17 -1.93 32.14
N LYS A 87 -3.11 -3.08 31.45
CA LYS A 87 -1.87 -3.64 30.87
C LYS A 87 -1.56 -3.02 29.52
N LYS A 88 -1.20 -1.74 29.55
CA LYS A 88 -1.06 -0.87 28.35
C LYS A 88 -0.17 -1.46 27.25
N GLN A 89 1.05 -1.89 27.56
CA GLN A 89 1.99 -2.39 26.54
C GLN A 89 1.55 -3.74 25.97
N GLU A 90 1.08 -4.66 26.82
CA GLU A 90 0.57 -5.97 26.38
C GLU A 90 -0.63 -5.79 25.43
N ALA A 91 -1.55 -4.87 25.76
CA ALA A 91 -2.69 -4.55 24.90
C ALA A 91 -2.26 -4.01 23.52
N ILE A 92 -1.28 -3.09 23.49
CA ILE A 92 -0.71 -2.57 22.23
C ILE A 92 -0.17 -3.72 21.38
N ASP A 93 0.65 -4.59 21.95
CA ASP A 93 1.29 -5.67 21.22
C ASP A 93 0.25 -6.64 20.63
N ILE A 94 -0.80 -6.95 21.39
CA ILE A 94 -1.89 -7.81 20.95
C ILE A 94 -2.75 -7.15 19.86
N TYR A 95 -3.12 -5.87 20.00
CA TYR A 95 -3.85 -5.16 18.95
C TYR A 95 -3.04 -5.04 17.65
N LEU A 96 -1.73 -4.79 17.72
CA LEU A 96 -0.88 -4.74 16.54
C LEU A 96 -0.73 -6.11 15.88
N ARG A 97 -0.72 -7.19 16.66
CA ARG A 97 -0.81 -8.57 16.14
C ARG A 97 -2.15 -8.82 15.45
N ALA A 98 -3.27 -8.41 16.04
CA ALA A 98 -4.59 -8.49 15.39
C ALA A 98 -4.60 -7.73 14.05
N CYS A 99 -4.02 -6.51 14.01
CA CYS A 99 -3.89 -5.73 12.79
C CYS A 99 -3.09 -6.45 11.70
N ALA A 100 -2.02 -7.15 12.08
CA ALA A 100 -1.25 -7.97 11.15
C ALA A 100 -2.10 -9.11 10.56
N VAL A 101 -2.91 -9.78 11.39
CA VAL A 101 -3.81 -10.86 10.93
C VAL A 101 -4.90 -10.32 9.99
N TYR A 102 -5.57 -9.20 10.34
CA TYR A 102 -6.54 -8.57 9.45
C TYR A 102 -5.92 -8.14 8.12
N ARG A 103 -4.66 -7.66 8.13
CA ARG A 103 -3.95 -7.31 6.91
C ARG A 103 -3.68 -8.52 6.01
N ILE A 104 -3.42 -9.68 6.59
CA ILE A 104 -3.33 -10.95 5.84
C ILE A 104 -4.70 -11.33 5.28
N ALA A 105 -5.76 -11.27 6.10
CA ALA A 105 -7.12 -11.64 5.69
C ALA A 105 -7.58 -10.92 4.42
N ARG A 106 -7.28 -9.62 4.30
CA ARG A 106 -7.63 -8.80 3.14
C ARG A 106 -6.59 -8.78 2.01
N PHE A 107 -5.47 -9.49 2.17
CA PHE A 107 -4.50 -9.68 1.09
C PHE A 107 -5.16 -10.49 -0.06
N PRO A 108 -4.80 -10.29 -1.34
CA PRO A 108 -3.90 -9.28 -1.91
C PRO A 108 -4.54 -7.90 -2.15
N TYR A 109 -5.87 -7.84 -2.24
CA TYR A 109 -6.62 -6.63 -2.57
C TYR A 109 -8.04 -6.71 -1.99
N ILE A 110 -8.67 -5.56 -1.72
CA ILE A 110 -10.06 -5.50 -1.22
C ILE A 110 -11.00 -5.59 -2.43
N ASN A 111 -11.55 -6.78 -2.67
CA ASN A 111 -12.41 -7.11 -3.80
C ASN A 111 -13.77 -7.72 -3.38
N SER A 112 -14.11 -7.66 -2.10
CA SER A 112 -15.35 -8.21 -1.54
C SER A 112 -15.72 -7.52 -0.23
N ASP A 113 -17.01 -7.56 0.12
CA ASP A 113 -17.55 -6.97 1.34
C ASP A 113 -16.88 -7.53 2.60
N VAL A 114 -16.53 -8.82 2.61
CA VAL A 114 -15.83 -9.43 3.75
C VAL A 114 -14.41 -8.86 3.92
N LYS A 115 -13.72 -8.54 2.83
CA LYS A 115 -12.39 -7.91 2.90
C LYS A 115 -12.48 -6.44 3.26
N GLU A 116 -13.55 -5.76 2.85
CA GLU A 116 -13.83 -4.39 3.27
C GLU A 116 -14.16 -4.33 4.78
N ALA A 117 -14.99 -5.23 5.28
CA ALA A 117 -15.26 -5.38 6.70
C ALA A 117 -13.97 -5.70 7.49
N ALA A 118 -13.13 -6.61 6.98
CA ALA A 118 -11.83 -6.91 7.58
C ALA A 118 -10.89 -5.69 7.60
N TYR A 119 -10.93 -4.84 6.56
CA TYR A 119 -10.18 -3.60 6.51
C TYR A 119 -10.68 -2.59 7.55
N GLN A 120 -11.99 -2.41 7.66
CA GLN A 120 -12.56 -1.50 8.65
C GLN A 120 -12.26 -1.98 10.08
N ALA A 121 -12.44 -3.27 10.37
CA ALA A 121 -12.06 -3.86 11.65
C ALA A 121 -10.57 -3.68 11.97
N GLN A 122 -9.68 -3.82 10.97
CA GLN A 122 -8.25 -3.51 11.13
C GLN A 122 -8.04 -2.07 11.60
N LYS A 123 -8.71 -1.09 10.97
CA LYS A 123 -8.58 0.33 11.33
C LYS A 123 -9.06 0.57 12.75
N ASP A 124 -10.23 0.02 13.11
CA ASP A 124 -10.81 0.20 14.43
C ASP A 124 -9.87 -0.35 15.53
N VAL A 125 -9.31 -1.54 15.31
CA VAL A 125 -8.34 -2.16 16.23
C VAL A 125 -7.02 -1.40 16.28
N TYR A 126 -6.54 -0.88 15.15
CA TYR A 126 -5.35 -0.03 15.14
C TYR A 126 -5.56 1.25 15.93
N MET A 127 -6.75 1.86 15.87
CA MET A 127 -7.07 3.06 16.64
C MET A 127 -7.18 2.77 18.15
N LYS A 128 -7.64 1.58 18.55
CA LYS A 128 -7.54 1.14 19.95
C LYS A 128 -6.09 1.07 20.43
N ALA A 129 -5.19 0.50 19.62
CA ALA A 129 -3.76 0.49 19.93
C ALA A 129 -3.18 1.90 19.99
N ALA A 130 -3.52 2.74 19.01
CA ALA A 130 -2.98 4.08 18.87
C ALA A 130 -3.39 5.02 20.01
N ALA A 131 -4.59 4.85 20.56
CA ALA A 131 -5.05 5.55 21.76
C ALA A 131 -4.18 5.24 23.00
N LEU A 132 -3.49 4.10 22.99
CA LEU A 132 -2.54 3.70 24.03
C LEU A 132 -1.11 4.13 23.72
N PHE A 133 -0.79 4.74 22.58
CA PHE A 133 0.60 5.15 22.33
C PHE A 133 1.01 6.32 23.23
N ASP A 134 2.31 6.38 23.56
CA ASP A 134 2.89 7.54 24.25
C ASP A 134 2.68 8.85 23.46
N THR A 135 2.71 8.72 22.14
CA THR A 135 2.33 9.78 21.21
C THR A 135 1.14 9.27 20.39
N PRO A 136 -0.09 9.72 20.70
CA PRO A 136 -1.28 9.29 19.99
C PRO A 136 -1.22 9.59 18.50
N ILE A 137 -2.01 8.85 17.73
CA ILE A 137 -2.23 9.12 16.31
C ILE A 137 -3.49 9.97 16.17
N GLU A 138 -3.41 11.04 15.40
CA GLU A 138 -4.58 11.80 14.98
C GLU A 138 -5.11 11.20 13.66
N ASP A 139 -6.39 10.82 13.62
CA ASP A 139 -7.13 10.45 12.42
C ASP A 139 -7.81 11.71 11.89
N ILE A 140 -7.31 12.23 10.77
CA ILE A 140 -7.81 13.47 10.18
C ILE A 140 -8.21 13.25 8.73
N SER A 141 -9.15 14.07 8.26
CA SER A 141 -9.52 14.15 6.85
C SER A 141 -9.20 15.53 6.32
N ILE A 142 -8.45 15.59 5.22
CA ILE A 142 -8.08 16.86 4.58
C ILE A 142 -8.76 16.99 3.21
N PRO A 143 -9.10 18.21 2.75
CA PRO A 143 -9.65 18.41 1.42
C PRO A 143 -8.69 17.91 0.31
N HIS A 144 -9.22 17.17 -0.65
CA HIS A 144 -8.48 16.77 -1.83
C HIS A 144 -8.53 17.87 -2.89
N THR A 145 -7.67 18.88 -2.76
CA THR A 145 -7.67 20.08 -3.63
C THR A 145 -7.34 19.79 -5.10
N ALA A 146 -6.80 18.61 -5.40
CA ALA A 146 -6.48 18.15 -6.74
C ALA A 146 -7.45 17.07 -7.27
N ALA A 147 -8.54 16.79 -6.56
CA ALA A 147 -9.52 15.79 -6.97
C ALA A 147 -10.18 16.15 -8.31
N ALA A 148 -10.23 15.18 -9.23
CA ALA A 148 -11.08 15.30 -10.41
C ALA A 148 -12.55 14.97 -10.04
N PRO A 149 -13.55 15.58 -10.71
CA PRO A 149 -14.97 15.46 -10.35
C PRO A 149 -15.54 14.03 -10.27
N ASN A 150 -14.87 13.03 -10.84
CA ASN A 150 -15.29 11.62 -10.87
C ASN A 150 -14.14 10.65 -10.51
N ASP A 151 -13.25 11.03 -9.59
CA ASP A 151 -12.03 10.27 -9.26
C ASP A 151 -11.90 9.94 -7.76
N GLU A 152 -10.68 9.95 -7.21
CA GLU A 152 -10.20 9.61 -5.84
C GLU A 152 -10.95 10.16 -4.61
N GLY A 153 -12.10 10.83 -4.79
CA GLY A 153 -12.89 11.43 -3.71
C GLY A 153 -12.43 12.84 -3.33
N GLN A 154 -13.28 13.56 -2.58
CA GLN A 154 -13.08 14.97 -2.20
C GLN A 154 -12.23 15.15 -0.94
N GLN A 155 -11.84 14.06 -0.28
CA GLN A 155 -11.18 14.04 1.01
C GLN A 155 -10.06 13.00 1.02
N ILE A 156 -8.95 13.32 1.68
CA ILE A 156 -7.82 12.41 1.89
C ILE A 156 -7.75 12.10 3.40
N PRO A 157 -7.99 10.83 3.81
CA PRO A 157 -7.76 10.43 5.19
C PRO A 157 -6.26 10.33 5.47
N LEU A 158 -5.81 10.87 6.60
CA LEU A 158 -4.43 10.83 7.06
C LEU A 158 -4.35 10.40 8.52
N TYR A 159 -3.38 9.53 8.81
CA TYR A 159 -2.93 9.25 10.17
C TYR A 159 -1.65 10.02 10.43
N ILE A 160 -1.68 10.96 11.37
CA ILE A 160 -0.50 11.75 11.75
C ILE A 160 -0.06 11.42 13.17
N ARG A 161 1.26 11.41 13.38
CA ARG A 161 1.87 11.21 14.70
C ARG A 161 2.97 12.24 14.86
N LEU A 162 2.87 13.07 15.89
CA LEU A 162 3.75 14.20 16.12
C LEU A 162 4.50 14.03 17.44
N PRO A 163 5.85 14.05 17.47
CA PRO A 163 6.61 13.96 18.71
C PRO A 163 6.16 14.98 19.77
N HIS A 164 6.38 14.65 21.04
CA HIS A 164 6.13 15.56 22.16
C HIS A 164 6.76 16.93 21.94
N GLY A 165 6.02 17.99 22.27
CA GLY A 165 6.48 19.38 22.12
C GLY A 165 6.41 19.94 20.69
N THR A 166 5.88 19.18 19.72
CA THR A 166 5.60 19.70 18.37
C THR A 166 4.50 20.77 18.45
N SER A 167 4.76 21.94 17.86
CA SER A 167 3.78 23.03 17.76
C SER A 167 4.08 23.90 16.55
N LYS A 168 3.23 24.90 16.28
CA LYS A 168 3.52 25.90 15.23
C LYS A 168 4.79 26.71 15.52
N ALA A 169 5.14 26.91 16.79
CA ALA A 169 6.36 27.60 17.21
C ALA A 169 7.59 26.67 17.21
N ASN A 170 7.38 25.35 17.27
CA ASN A 170 8.42 24.33 17.25
C ASN A 170 8.06 23.23 16.23
N PRO A 171 8.13 23.52 14.92
CA PRO A 171 7.75 22.58 13.88
C PRO A 171 8.77 21.45 13.75
N THR A 172 8.29 20.23 13.48
CA THR A 172 9.14 19.02 13.47
C THR A 172 9.39 18.49 12.06
N PRO A 173 10.57 17.90 11.77
CA PRO A 173 10.78 17.13 10.54
C PRO A 173 9.76 16.00 10.39
N SER A 174 9.41 15.65 9.15
CA SER A 174 8.41 14.61 8.90
C SER A 174 8.84 13.63 7.80
N VAL A 175 8.38 12.39 7.95
CA VAL A 175 8.48 11.35 6.93
C VAL A 175 7.07 11.04 6.47
N HIS A 176 6.81 11.29 5.19
CA HIS A 176 5.56 10.91 4.56
C HIS A 176 5.73 9.52 3.92
N PRO A 177 5.12 8.46 4.48
CA PRO A 177 5.12 7.17 3.85
C PRO A 177 4.22 7.23 2.62
N HIS A 178 4.82 7.21 1.44
CA HIS A 178 4.12 6.89 0.21
C HIS A 178 3.94 5.36 0.13
N ALA A 179 3.23 4.82 1.11
CA ALA A 179 2.68 3.49 1.01
C ALA A 179 1.46 3.54 0.09
N GLN A 180 1.20 2.44 -0.59
CA GLN A 180 0.02 2.24 -1.42
C GLN A 180 -1.23 2.68 -0.63
N PRO A 181 -2.10 3.56 -1.15
CA PRO A 181 -3.33 3.89 -0.44
C PRO A 181 -4.11 2.58 -0.24
N THR A 182 -4.38 2.25 1.02
CA THR A 182 -5.18 1.10 1.42
C THR A 182 -6.67 1.39 1.40
N VAL A 183 -7.06 2.54 0.87
CA VAL A 183 -8.47 2.93 0.72
C VAL A 183 -9.12 1.88 -0.19
N PRO A 184 -10.15 1.14 0.29
CA PRO A 184 -10.94 0.30 -0.59
C PRO A 184 -11.48 1.20 -1.70
N PRO A 185 -11.46 0.74 -2.96
CA PRO A 185 -12.14 1.47 -4.00
C PRO A 185 -13.63 1.47 -3.65
N THR A 186 -14.12 2.53 -3.00
CA THR A 186 -15.54 2.82 -3.06
C THR A 186 -15.87 2.91 -4.54
N ALA A 187 -16.94 2.19 -4.92
CA ALA A 187 -17.29 1.90 -6.30
C ALA A 187 -17.07 3.13 -7.20
N LYS A 188 -16.26 2.96 -8.26
CA LYS A 188 -15.87 3.93 -9.31
C LYS A 188 -14.57 4.73 -9.13
N THR A 189 -13.68 4.38 -8.20
CA THR A 189 -12.35 5.01 -8.15
C THR A 189 -11.44 4.42 -9.24
N THR A 190 -11.02 5.25 -10.21
CA THR A 190 -10.21 4.80 -11.35
C THR A 190 -8.71 4.92 -11.12
N HIS A 191 -8.20 5.66 -10.13
CA HIS A 191 -6.75 5.74 -9.91
C HIS A 191 -6.41 5.95 -8.43
N PRO A 192 -5.37 5.28 -7.91
CA PRO A 192 -4.56 5.80 -6.82
C PRO A 192 -3.21 6.25 -7.37
N ARG A 193 -3.14 7.44 -7.96
CA ARG A 193 -1.92 7.91 -8.62
C ARG A 193 -1.59 9.36 -8.31
N THR A 194 -0.69 9.59 -7.35
CA THR A 194 0.16 10.81 -7.28
C THR A 194 -0.58 12.16 -7.14
N VAL A 195 -1.92 12.21 -7.12
CA VAL A 195 -2.69 13.45 -7.16
C VAL A 195 -2.84 14.09 -5.77
N SER A 196 -2.79 13.30 -4.71
CA SER A 196 -2.84 13.81 -3.33
C SER A 196 -1.56 14.48 -2.83
N GLY A 197 -0.42 14.30 -3.52
CA GLY A 197 0.88 14.84 -3.11
C GLY A 197 0.89 16.36 -2.86
N PRO A 198 0.46 17.18 -3.83
CA PRO A 198 0.30 18.62 -3.62
C PRO A 198 -0.63 18.95 -2.45
N ALA A 199 -1.82 18.32 -2.40
CA ALA A 199 -2.83 18.60 -1.39
C ALA A 199 -2.32 18.33 0.04
N ILE A 200 -1.63 17.22 0.25
CA ILE A 200 -1.04 16.86 1.55
C ILE A 200 0.06 17.86 1.93
N LEU A 201 0.98 18.16 1.01
CA LEU A 201 2.07 19.08 1.31
C LEU A 201 1.57 20.52 1.54
N ASP A 202 0.51 20.95 0.86
CA ASP A 202 -0.12 22.26 1.03
C ASP A 202 -0.82 22.34 2.38
N TRP A 203 -1.56 21.28 2.73
CA TRP A 203 -2.15 21.15 4.06
C TRP A 203 -1.07 21.17 5.16
N MET A 204 0.04 20.43 5.00
CA MET A 204 1.14 20.44 5.98
C MET A 204 1.72 21.85 6.18
N ALA A 205 1.87 22.61 5.09
CA ALA A 205 2.35 23.99 5.16
C ALA A 205 1.37 24.92 5.88
N GLN A 206 0.06 24.72 5.71
CA GLN A 206 -1.00 25.49 6.38
C GLN A 206 -1.15 25.11 7.87
N ASP A 207 -1.03 23.83 8.19
CA ASP A 207 -1.10 23.32 9.55
C ASP A 207 0.02 23.91 10.43
N GLY A 208 1.23 24.04 9.86
CA GLY A 208 2.35 24.76 10.48
C GLY A 208 3.09 23.98 11.57
N ARG A 209 2.66 22.77 11.94
CA ARG A 209 3.39 21.89 12.88
C ARG A 209 4.54 21.12 12.21
N PHE A 210 4.64 21.17 10.89
CA PHE A 210 5.65 20.46 10.10
C PHE A 210 6.75 21.40 9.62
N HIS A 211 8.00 20.98 9.78
CA HIS A 211 9.15 21.71 9.26
C HIS A 211 9.26 21.47 7.75
N MET A 212 8.66 22.35 6.95
CA MET A 212 8.53 22.15 5.49
C MET A 212 9.87 22.04 4.74
N GLY A 213 10.97 22.58 5.28
CA GLY A 213 12.32 22.35 4.73
C GLY A 213 12.92 20.96 5.03
N LYS A 214 12.24 20.11 5.80
CA LYS A 214 12.71 18.79 6.28
C LYS A 214 11.62 17.74 6.15
N VAL A 215 11.01 17.67 4.97
CA VAL A 215 10.01 16.64 4.62
C VAL A 215 10.67 15.58 3.75
N LEU A 216 10.63 14.34 4.21
CA LEU A 216 11.12 13.17 3.46
C LEU A 216 9.95 12.36 2.92
N CYS A 217 10.11 11.79 1.72
CA CYS A 217 9.14 10.85 1.17
C CYS A 217 9.73 9.43 1.21
N TRP A 218 9.03 8.50 1.86
CA TRP A 218 9.48 7.11 1.98
C TRP A 218 8.52 6.14 1.28
N GLY A 219 9.03 5.24 0.44
CA GLY A 219 8.22 4.29 -0.32
C GLY A 219 8.78 2.87 -0.31
N LEU A 220 7.91 1.89 -0.06
CA LEU A 220 8.21 0.45 -0.13
C LEU A 220 7.38 -0.22 -1.25
N SER A 221 7.99 -1.15 -2.00
CA SER A 221 7.32 -1.84 -3.12
C SER A 221 6.76 -0.83 -4.14
N ALA A 222 5.53 -0.95 -4.61
CA ALA A 222 4.90 0.05 -5.49
C ALA A 222 4.88 1.48 -4.92
N GLY A 223 5.00 1.62 -3.60
CA GLY A 223 5.17 2.92 -2.96
C GLY A 223 6.48 3.62 -3.33
N GLY A 224 7.54 2.87 -3.62
CA GLY A 224 8.83 3.39 -4.06
C GLY A 224 8.72 4.14 -5.41
N HIS A 225 7.99 3.57 -6.37
CA HIS A 225 7.70 4.22 -7.65
C HIS A 225 7.04 5.59 -7.45
N ASN A 226 6.04 5.66 -6.58
CA ASN A 226 5.35 6.91 -6.30
C ASN A 226 6.20 7.89 -5.49
N ALA A 227 7.03 7.42 -4.56
CA ALA A 227 7.96 8.28 -3.80
C ALA A 227 8.99 8.94 -4.72
N ILE A 228 9.53 8.19 -5.69
CA ILE A 228 10.44 8.73 -6.72
C ILE A 228 9.71 9.79 -7.57
N ARG A 229 8.49 9.49 -8.02
CA ARG A 229 7.68 10.47 -8.78
C ARG A 229 7.40 11.73 -7.97
N ALA A 230 7.02 11.59 -6.71
CA ALA A 230 6.77 12.72 -5.81
C ALA A 230 8.02 13.58 -5.64
N ALA A 231 9.20 12.97 -5.44
CA ALA A 231 10.47 13.67 -5.39
C ALA A 231 10.84 14.38 -6.70
N HIS A 232 10.48 13.82 -7.86
CA HIS A 232 10.71 14.48 -9.14
C HIS A 232 9.77 15.67 -9.36
N THR A 233 8.47 15.51 -9.07
CA THR A 233 7.46 16.55 -9.33
C THR A 233 7.35 17.62 -8.23
N HIS A 234 7.89 17.36 -7.03
CA HIS A 234 7.88 18.27 -5.88
C HIS A 234 9.29 18.43 -5.28
N SER A 235 10.32 18.40 -6.12
CA SER A 235 11.72 18.44 -5.72
C SER A 235 12.10 19.66 -4.87
N THR A 236 11.40 20.79 -5.04
CA THR A 236 11.62 22.01 -4.25
C THR A 236 10.98 21.97 -2.86
N ARG A 237 10.15 20.96 -2.58
CA ARG A 237 9.36 20.82 -1.34
C ARG A 237 9.72 19.59 -0.52
N LEU A 238 10.56 18.70 -1.07
CA LEU A 238 10.99 17.47 -0.44
C LEU A 238 12.51 17.48 -0.31
N LEU A 239 13.00 17.16 0.89
CA LEU A 239 14.44 17.17 1.18
C LEU A 239 15.16 16.04 0.44
N ALA A 240 14.57 14.85 0.41
CA ALA A 240 15.04 13.69 -0.34
C ALA A 240 13.97 12.56 -0.37
N PRO A 241 13.93 11.72 -1.43
CA PRO A 241 13.25 10.44 -1.37
C PRO A 241 14.12 9.37 -0.70
N SER A 242 13.50 8.51 0.10
CA SER A 242 14.05 7.20 0.47
C SER A 242 13.16 6.11 -0.13
N ALA A 243 13.60 5.53 -1.24
CA ALA A 243 12.85 4.49 -1.95
C ALA A 243 13.55 3.13 -1.80
N ARG A 244 12.83 2.14 -1.26
CA ARG A 244 13.22 0.72 -1.34
C ARG A 244 12.29 0.00 -2.32
N ALA A 245 12.39 0.35 -3.62
CA ALA A 245 11.94 -0.48 -4.76
C ALA A 245 12.13 0.16 -6.16
N GLN A 246 12.50 -0.74 -7.09
CA GLN A 246 12.46 -0.84 -8.56
C GLN A 246 12.29 0.39 -9.48
N GLU A 247 13.04 0.33 -10.59
CA GLU A 247 13.23 1.33 -11.67
C GLU A 247 11.96 2.08 -12.13
N PRO A 248 11.98 3.43 -12.18
CA PRO A 248 10.79 4.26 -12.41
C PRO A 248 10.22 4.24 -13.84
N THR A 249 10.95 3.79 -14.86
CA THR A 249 10.57 3.94 -16.29
C THR A 249 9.92 2.69 -16.91
N THR A 250 10.06 1.53 -16.27
CA THR A 250 9.63 0.23 -16.83
C THR A 250 8.61 -0.51 -15.95
N PHE A 251 8.56 -0.13 -14.67
CA PHE A 251 7.63 -0.66 -13.69
C PHE A 251 6.18 -0.35 -14.07
N PHE A 252 5.32 -1.37 -14.06
CA PHE A 252 3.94 -1.37 -14.59
C PHE A 252 3.76 -1.30 -16.11
N SER A 253 4.81 -1.40 -16.92
CA SER A 253 4.61 -1.65 -18.36
C SER A 253 3.96 -3.01 -18.61
N ARG A 254 3.28 -3.21 -19.75
CA ARG A 254 2.72 -4.52 -20.14
C ARG A 254 3.75 -5.64 -20.09
N ALA A 255 4.94 -5.39 -20.64
CA ALA A 255 6.04 -6.36 -20.64
C ALA A 255 6.44 -6.77 -19.22
N TRP A 256 6.41 -5.83 -18.27
CA TRP A 256 6.66 -6.13 -16.87
C TRP A 256 5.50 -6.88 -16.21
N LEU A 257 4.25 -6.46 -16.45
CA LEU A 257 3.04 -7.09 -15.87
C LEU A 257 2.88 -8.56 -16.29
N GLU A 258 3.11 -8.87 -17.57
CA GLU A 258 3.04 -10.23 -18.10
C GLU A 258 4.00 -11.21 -17.42
N LYS A 259 5.12 -10.69 -16.91
CA LYS A 259 6.15 -11.47 -16.21
C LYS A 259 5.90 -11.48 -14.71
N ALA A 260 5.54 -10.34 -14.13
CA ALA A 260 5.27 -10.21 -12.70
C ALA A 260 4.04 -11.02 -12.24
N LYS A 261 3.08 -11.29 -13.12
CA LYS A 261 1.80 -11.93 -12.78
C LYS A 261 1.94 -13.21 -11.96
N ASN A 262 2.93 -14.04 -12.29
CA ASN A 262 3.15 -15.34 -11.67
C ASN A 262 4.47 -15.40 -10.90
N HIS A 263 5.01 -14.28 -10.41
CA HIS A 263 6.33 -14.27 -9.77
C HIS A 263 6.32 -14.30 -8.24
N GLU A 264 5.25 -13.83 -7.58
CA GLU A 264 5.33 -13.56 -6.13
C GLU A 264 4.39 -14.39 -5.25
N TYR A 265 3.29 -14.91 -5.81
CA TYR A 265 2.23 -15.61 -5.09
C TYR A 265 1.70 -16.79 -5.90
N PRO A 266 1.11 -17.82 -5.27
CA PRO A 266 0.52 -18.96 -5.98
C PRO A 266 -0.76 -18.62 -6.75
N TRP A 267 -1.20 -17.35 -6.69
CA TRP A 267 -2.22 -16.74 -7.53
C TRP A 267 -1.64 -15.52 -8.25
N THR A 268 -2.31 -15.10 -9.33
CA THR A 268 -1.85 -13.96 -10.11
C THR A 268 -1.99 -12.62 -9.36
N ALA A 269 -0.97 -11.76 -9.46
CA ALA A 269 -1.03 -10.40 -8.93
C ALA A 269 -1.82 -9.43 -9.82
N LEU A 270 -2.19 -9.83 -11.05
CA LEU A 270 -2.79 -8.95 -12.05
C LEU A 270 -4.12 -8.32 -11.63
N PRO A 271 -5.10 -9.03 -11.02
CA PRO A 271 -6.35 -8.38 -10.64
C PRO A 271 -6.14 -7.22 -9.67
N ALA A 272 -5.27 -7.40 -8.66
CA ALA A 272 -4.89 -6.35 -7.73
C ALA A 272 -4.17 -5.18 -8.41
N LEU A 273 -3.24 -5.45 -9.33
CA LEU A 273 -2.52 -4.41 -10.07
C LEU A 273 -3.45 -3.66 -11.04
N ARG A 274 -4.35 -4.36 -11.73
CA ARG A 274 -5.35 -3.79 -12.63
C ARG A 274 -6.23 -2.80 -11.88
N ALA A 275 -6.88 -3.26 -10.81
CA ALA A 275 -7.76 -2.43 -9.98
C ALA A 275 -7.01 -1.21 -9.42
N LYS A 276 -5.75 -1.41 -9.04
CA LYS A 276 -4.90 -0.36 -8.46
C LYS A 276 -4.32 0.63 -9.48
N PHE A 277 -4.12 0.27 -10.74
CA PHE A 277 -3.54 1.19 -11.73
C PHE A 277 -4.57 1.69 -12.73
N GLY A 278 -5.83 1.26 -12.60
CA GLY A 278 -6.94 1.72 -13.43
C GLY A 278 -6.91 1.15 -14.84
N TYR A 279 -6.38 -0.06 -15.00
CA TYR A 279 -6.40 -0.75 -16.30
C TYR A 279 -7.81 -1.26 -16.58
N ALA A 280 -8.33 -0.99 -17.78
CA ALA A 280 -9.69 -1.37 -18.15
C ALA A 280 -9.87 -2.90 -18.19
N THR A 281 -8.84 -3.63 -18.67
CA THR A 281 -8.78 -5.09 -18.73
C THR A 281 -7.38 -5.59 -18.37
N GLU A 282 -7.20 -6.89 -18.18
CA GLU A 282 -5.88 -7.49 -17.94
C GLU A 282 -4.98 -7.46 -19.19
N ASP A 283 -5.57 -7.36 -20.38
CA ASP A 283 -4.85 -7.25 -21.66
C ASP A 283 -4.42 -5.82 -22.01
N ASP A 284 -4.87 -4.82 -21.23
CA ASP A 284 -4.58 -3.42 -21.50
C ASP A 284 -3.12 -3.07 -21.19
N SER A 285 -2.47 -2.42 -22.17
CA SER A 285 -1.03 -2.14 -22.14
C SER A 285 -0.69 -0.73 -21.65
N SER A 286 -1.70 0.10 -21.47
CA SER A 286 -1.55 1.49 -21.07
C SER A 286 -2.55 1.82 -19.97
N PRO A 287 -2.12 2.41 -18.84
CA PRO A 287 -3.11 2.99 -17.95
C PRO A 287 -3.75 4.15 -18.70
N THR A 288 -5.07 4.26 -18.66
CA THR A 288 -5.86 5.24 -19.41
C THR A 288 -5.19 6.63 -19.37
N PRO A 289 -4.92 7.27 -20.53
CA PRO A 289 -4.15 8.50 -20.57
C PRO A 289 -4.87 9.64 -19.84
N ARG A 290 -4.09 10.49 -19.15
CA ARG A 290 -4.59 11.77 -18.62
C ARG A 290 -5.22 12.53 -19.78
N ARG A 291 -6.50 12.89 -19.64
CA ARG A 291 -7.10 13.93 -20.46
C ARG A 291 -6.44 15.24 -20.05
N THR A 292 -5.35 15.60 -20.71
CA THR A 292 -4.69 16.89 -20.51
C THR A 292 -5.69 17.99 -20.82
N SER A 293 -6.04 18.80 -19.83
CA SER A 293 -6.66 20.11 -20.09
C SER A 293 -5.77 20.89 -21.06
N PRO A 294 -6.33 21.66 -22.03
CA PRO A 294 -5.51 22.35 -23.02
C PRO A 294 -4.56 23.31 -22.32
N SER A 295 -3.26 23.07 -22.49
CA SER A 295 -2.22 23.99 -22.02
C SER A 295 -2.39 25.34 -22.73
N SER A 296 -2.67 26.39 -21.97
CA SER A 296 -2.41 27.76 -22.42
C SER A 296 -0.90 27.93 -22.55
N ARG A 297 -0.37 27.66 -23.75
CA ARG A 297 0.96 28.14 -24.13
C ARG A 297 0.93 29.67 -24.11
N ARG A 298 1.44 30.29 -23.05
CA ARG A 298 2.09 31.60 -23.20
C ARG A 298 3.34 31.36 -24.04
N ARG A 299 3.30 31.81 -25.29
CA ARG A 299 4.51 32.07 -26.06
C ARG A 299 5.21 33.26 -25.42
N LEU A 300 6.55 33.22 -25.45
CA LEU A 300 7.40 34.41 -25.39
C LEU A 300 6.91 35.46 -26.40
#